data_AF-A0A9D4Q8R5-F1
#
_entry.id   AF-A0A9D4Q8R5-F1
#
_cell.length_a   1.000
_cell.length_b   1.000
_cell.length_c   1.000
_cell.angle_alpha   90.00
_cell.angle_beta   90.00
_cell.angle_gamma   90.00
#
_symmetry.space_group_name_H-M   'P 1'
#
loop_
_entity.id
_entity.type
_entity.pdbx_description
1 polymer ?
#
loop_
_entity_poly.entity_id
_entity_poly.type
_entity_poly.pdbx_seq_one_letter_code
_entity_poly.pdbx_strand_id
1 'polypeptide(L)'
;MAALIVEWVPMHMHSLQWALRVTDDTHVRVLALLDALERWAPGPRRVFGRASVGRDHLEGCAYAAKSEDFLRMQPALADESEDQDEGLLVTGRLARRAGLVATHLEGVGPCGDAEAAVVVKERLRKGNLSATYLTMRGLSPRQMALLDRRRRRRARPGSASNVTASASGVDLGGGVQK
;
A
#
# COMPACT_ATOMS: atom_id res chain seq x y z
N MET A 1 20.99 -5.23 -8.82
CA MET A 1 19.55 -5.18 -9.20
C MET A 1 18.81 -3.93 -8.69
N ALA A 2 19.10 -3.46 -7.47
CA ALA A 2 18.51 -2.26 -6.84
C ALA A 2 18.60 -0.96 -7.69
N ALA A 3 19.68 -0.82 -8.44
CA ALA A 3 19.97 0.32 -9.33
C ALA A 3 19.00 0.48 -10.51
N LEU A 4 18.41 -0.63 -10.97
CA LEU A 4 17.66 -0.66 -12.23
C LEU A 4 16.42 0.22 -12.19
N ILE A 5 15.76 0.39 -11.04
CA ILE A 5 14.56 1.22 -10.97
C ILE A 5 14.89 2.71 -11.14
N VAL A 6 16.07 3.14 -10.70
CA VAL A 6 16.55 4.53 -10.82
C VAL A 6 16.92 4.85 -12.26
N GLU A 7 17.42 3.88 -13.02
CA GLU A 7 17.69 4.02 -14.45
C GLU A 7 16.42 3.88 -15.30
N TRP A 8 15.60 2.88 -15.00
CA TRP A 8 14.48 2.47 -15.83
C TRP A 8 13.31 3.46 -15.81
N VAL A 9 12.97 3.99 -14.62
CA VAL A 9 11.81 4.91 -14.47
C VAL A 9 11.99 6.17 -15.33
N PRO A 10 13.11 6.90 -15.30
CA PRO A 10 13.28 8.08 -16.14
C PRO A 10 13.30 7.77 -17.64
N MET A 11 13.84 6.61 -18.04
CA MET A 11 13.90 6.21 -19.46
C MET A 11 12.53 5.87 -20.05
N HIS A 12 11.63 5.25 -19.27
CA HIS A 12 10.39 4.68 -19.79
C HIS A 12 9.13 5.39 -19.30
N MET A 13 9.22 6.17 -18.22
CA MET A 13 8.07 6.67 -17.45
C MET A 13 8.19 8.14 -17.07
N HIS A 14 8.79 8.95 -17.94
CA HIS A 14 9.06 10.38 -17.72
C HIS A 14 7.80 11.24 -17.52
N SER A 15 6.62 10.79 -17.97
CA SER A 15 5.35 11.49 -17.81
C SER A 15 4.52 11.02 -16.60
N LEU A 16 4.95 9.98 -15.88
CA LEU A 16 4.23 9.52 -14.70
C LEU A 16 4.46 10.46 -13.52
N GLN A 17 3.39 10.79 -12.80
CA GLN A 17 3.48 11.63 -11.60
C GLN A 17 4.12 10.88 -10.43
N TRP A 18 3.83 9.59 -10.29
CA TRP A 18 4.30 8.74 -9.20
C TRP A 18 4.76 7.39 -9.74
N ALA A 19 5.89 6.91 -9.21
CA ALA A 19 6.32 5.54 -9.37
C ALA A 19 6.31 4.85 -8.00
N LEU A 20 5.76 3.63 -7.97
CA LEU A 20 5.67 2.79 -6.79
C LEU A 20 6.49 1.52 -7.02
N ARG A 21 7.48 1.31 -6.16
CA ARG A 21 8.21 0.05 -6.06
C ARG A 21 7.55 -0.81 -5.01
N VAL A 22 7.20 -2.05 -5.37
CA VAL A 22 6.75 -3.08 -4.44
C VAL A 22 7.34 -4.44 -4.82
N THR A 23 7.33 -5.40 -3.89
CA THR A 23 7.58 -6.81 -4.21
C THR A 23 6.34 -7.46 -4.84
N ASP A 24 6.53 -8.54 -5.57
CA ASP A 24 5.47 -9.31 -6.27
C ASP A 24 4.45 -9.97 -5.34
N ASP A 25 4.83 -10.19 -4.08
CA ASP A 25 3.97 -10.72 -3.01
C ASP A 25 3.21 -9.63 -2.22
N THR A 26 3.13 -8.41 -2.75
CA THR A 26 2.49 -7.25 -2.10
C THR A 26 1.14 -6.88 -2.73
N HIS A 27 0.08 -6.88 -1.92
CA HIS A 27 -1.19 -6.23 -2.28
C HIS A 27 -1.11 -4.73 -2.05
N VAL A 28 -1.65 -3.94 -2.97
CA VAL A 28 -1.65 -2.48 -2.92
C VAL A 28 -3.07 -1.94 -3.05
N ARG A 29 -3.48 -1.05 -2.13
CA ARG A 29 -4.70 -0.26 -2.27
C ARG A 29 -4.43 1.00 -3.06
N VAL A 30 -4.32 0.84 -4.38
CA VAL A 30 -3.89 1.90 -5.31
C VAL A 30 -4.57 3.25 -5.06
N LEU A 31 -5.91 3.32 -5.00
CA LEU A 31 -6.59 4.61 -4.80
C LEU A 31 -6.28 5.24 -3.43
N ALA A 32 -6.31 4.47 -2.34
CA ALA A 32 -6.01 5.00 -1.01
C ALA A 32 -4.54 5.44 -0.88
N LEU A 33 -3.64 4.77 -1.60
CA LEU A 33 -2.23 5.16 -1.67
C LEU A 33 -2.06 6.47 -2.45
N LEU A 34 -2.74 6.62 -3.59
CA LEU A 34 -2.72 7.87 -4.36
C LEU A 34 -3.27 9.04 -3.53
N ASP A 35 -4.43 8.87 -2.89
CA ASP A 35 -4.99 9.88 -1.97
C ASP A 35 -3.99 10.25 -0.87
N ALA A 36 -3.26 9.26 -0.35
CA ALA A 36 -2.26 9.49 0.69
C ALA A 36 -1.04 10.26 0.18
N LEU A 37 -0.55 9.96 -1.03
CA LEU A 37 0.58 10.64 -1.67
C LEU A 37 0.24 12.07 -2.12
N GLU A 38 -0.98 12.28 -2.63
CA GLU A 38 -1.43 13.58 -3.14
C GLU A 38 -1.53 14.64 -2.05
N ARG A 39 -1.79 14.25 -0.79
CA ARG A 39 -1.71 15.16 0.37
C ARG A 39 -0.34 15.82 0.53
N TRP A 40 0.71 15.21 -0.02
CA TRP A 40 2.08 15.69 0.01
C TRP A 40 2.58 16.19 -1.34
N ALA A 41 1.72 16.22 -2.37
CA ALA A 41 2.06 16.77 -3.68
C ALA A 41 2.58 18.22 -3.58
N PRO A 42 1.98 19.12 -2.76
CA PRO A 42 2.61 20.39 -2.43
C PRO A 42 3.69 20.18 -1.35
N GLY A 43 4.91 20.62 -1.64
CA GLY A 43 6.01 20.66 -0.67
C GLY A 43 7.33 20.13 -1.21
N PRO A 44 8.32 19.93 -0.32
CA PRO A 44 9.64 19.44 -0.70
C PRO A 44 9.57 18.05 -1.33
N ARG A 45 10.60 17.74 -2.13
CA ARG A 45 10.79 16.45 -2.79
C ARG A 45 11.04 15.36 -1.75
N ARG A 46 10.36 14.24 -1.90
CA ARG A 46 10.31 13.19 -0.89
C ARG A 46 10.29 11.82 -1.54
N VAL A 47 10.87 10.86 -0.83
CA VAL A 47 10.61 9.44 -1.05
C VAL A 47 9.73 8.98 0.11
N PHE A 48 8.66 8.26 -0.20
CA PHE A 48 7.67 7.79 0.77
C PHE A 48 7.77 6.30 0.97
N GLY A 49 7.61 5.83 2.20
CA GLY A 49 7.61 4.39 2.49
C GLY A 49 7.51 4.12 3.98
N ARG A 50 7.85 2.91 4.37
CA ARG A 50 7.91 2.56 5.79
C ARG A 50 9.29 2.89 6.35
N ALA A 51 9.35 3.70 7.40
CA ALA A 51 10.59 3.89 8.15
C ALA A 51 10.81 2.69 9.07
N SER A 52 12.03 2.16 9.09
CA SER A 52 12.44 1.23 10.14
C SER A 52 12.98 2.00 11.34
N VAL A 53 12.70 1.50 12.55
CA VAL A 53 13.24 2.08 13.78
C VAL A 53 14.77 2.07 13.73
N GLY A 54 15.38 3.21 14.04
CA GLY A 54 16.84 3.36 14.08
C GLY A 54 17.53 3.42 12.72
N ARG A 55 16.78 3.59 11.63
CA ARG A 55 17.33 3.71 10.27
C ARG A 55 17.01 5.07 9.66
N ASP A 56 17.96 5.58 8.88
CA ASP A 56 17.90 6.84 8.13
C ASP A 56 17.41 6.65 6.68
N HIS A 57 16.82 5.49 6.40
CA HIS A 57 16.26 5.08 5.12
C HIS A 57 14.95 4.33 5.33
N LEU A 58 14.20 4.16 4.24
CA LEU A 58 12.95 3.42 4.21
C LEU A 58 13.21 1.95 3.89
N GLU A 59 12.26 1.10 4.30
CA GLU A 59 12.33 -0.31 3.99
C GLU A 59 12.21 -0.55 2.48
N GLY A 60 13.09 -1.42 1.96
CA GLY A 60 13.16 -1.67 0.52
C GLY A 60 11.91 -2.32 -0.06
N CYS A 61 11.04 -2.97 0.72
CA CYS A 61 9.94 -3.74 0.12
C CYS A 61 8.84 -2.88 -0.53
N ALA A 62 8.64 -1.64 -0.08
CA ALA A 62 7.61 -0.76 -0.60
C ALA A 62 7.98 0.71 -0.41
N TYR A 63 8.18 1.43 -1.52
CA TYR A 63 8.41 2.87 -1.50
C TYR A 63 7.90 3.55 -2.77
N ALA A 64 7.59 4.84 -2.68
CA ALA A 64 7.10 5.64 -3.79
C ALA A 64 7.83 6.99 -3.87
N ALA A 65 8.05 7.48 -5.07
CA ALA A 65 8.57 8.82 -5.33
C ALA A 65 8.01 9.32 -6.66
N LYS A 66 8.17 10.61 -6.96
CA LYS A 66 7.81 11.13 -8.29
C LYS A 66 8.80 10.61 -9.32
N SER A 67 8.38 10.42 -10.56
CA SER A 67 9.31 9.96 -11.63
C SER A 67 10.48 10.92 -11.82
N GLU A 68 10.25 12.23 -11.69
CA GLU A 68 11.31 13.26 -11.74
C GLU A 68 12.35 13.13 -10.63
N ASP A 69 12.01 12.49 -9.51
CA ASP A 69 12.91 12.32 -8.39
C ASP A 69 13.90 11.18 -8.63
N PHE A 70 13.50 10.13 -9.36
CA PHE A 70 14.42 9.09 -9.83
C PHE A 70 15.47 9.65 -10.80
N LEU A 71 15.08 10.58 -11.68
CA LEU A 71 16.02 11.25 -12.58
C LEU A 71 17.13 11.99 -11.80
N ARG A 72 16.79 12.60 -10.67
CA ARG A 72 17.77 13.28 -9.80
C ARG A 72 18.71 12.33 -9.07
N MET A 73 18.29 11.10 -8.86
CA MET A 73 19.12 10.07 -8.22
C MET A 73 20.16 9.48 -9.18
N GLN A 74 19.93 9.52 -10.49
CA GLN A 74 20.81 8.90 -11.49
C GLN A 74 22.28 9.34 -11.42
N PRO A 75 22.63 10.64 -11.29
CA PRO A 75 24.04 11.04 -11.22
C PRO A 75 24.78 10.41 -10.05
N ALA A 76 24.09 10.18 -8.92
CA ALA A 76 24.66 9.58 -7.74
C ALA A 76 24.83 8.06 -7.85
N LEU A 77 24.23 7.42 -8.85
CA LEU A 77 24.27 5.98 -9.04
C LEU A 77 25.63 5.50 -9.53
N ALA A 78 26.33 6.31 -10.33
CA ALA A 78 27.63 5.96 -10.90
C ALA A 78 28.72 5.70 -9.83
N ASP A 79 28.54 6.23 -8.62
CA ASP A 79 29.48 6.12 -7.51
C ASP A 79 29.12 4.99 -6.52
N GLU A 80 28.06 4.22 -6.77
CA GLU A 80 27.52 3.24 -5.82
C GLU A 80 27.75 1.79 -6.26
N SER A 81 27.99 0.93 -5.27
CA SER A 81 28.14 -0.51 -5.47
C SER A 81 26.77 -1.20 -5.60
N GLU A 82 26.68 -2.17 -6.50
CA GLU A 82 25.45 -2.92 -6.79
C GLU A 82 25.03 -3.93 -5.69
N ASP A 83 25.93 -4.26 -4.76
CA ASP A 83 25.73 -5.30 -3.73
C ASP A 83 24.99 -4.80 -2.47
N GLN A 84 24.39 -3.61 -2.55
CA GLN A 84 23.74 -2.99 -1.41
C GLN A 84 22.25 -3.36 -1.30
N ASP A 85 21.75 -3.34 -0.06
CA ASP A 85 20.31 -3.36 0.21
C ASP A 85 19.62 -2.20 -0.54
N GLU A 86 18.58 -2.52 -1.30
CA GLU A 86 17.89 -1.54 -2.16
C GLU A 86 17.27 -0.40 -1.35
N GLY A 87 16.71 -0.71 -0.17
CA GLY A 87 16.13 0.31 0.71
C GLY A 87 17.18 1.32 1.14
N LEU A 88 18.34 0.83 1.60
CA LEU A 88 19.48 1.67 1.97
C LEU A 88 20.03 2.48 0.78
N LEU A 89 20.21 1.85 -0.38
CA LEU A 89 20.76 2.50 -1.57
C LEU A 89 19.81 3.58 -2.09
N VAL A 90 18.59 3.20 -2.48
CA VAL A 90 17.66 4.10 -3.18
C VAL A 90 17.06 5.13 -2.24
N THR A 91 16.49 4.69 -1.13
CA THR A 91 15.72 5.58 -0.24
C THR A 91 16.58 6.29 0.81
N GLY A 92 17.83 5.83 0.99
CA GLY A 92 18.82 6.43 1.88
C GLY A 92 19.84 7.25 1.10
N ARG A 93 20.85 6.59 0.51
CA ARG A 93 22.01 7.26 -0.10
C ARG A 93 21.65 8.11 -1.32
N LEU A 94 20.99 7.51 -2.31
CA LEU A 94 20.65 8.19 -3.55
C LEU A 94 19.64 9.31 -3.29
N ALA A 95 18.58 9.03 -2.52
CA ALA A 95 17.62 10.04 -2.09
C ALA A 95 18.31 11.25 -1.41
N ARG A 96 19.24 11.01 -0.47
CA ARG A 96 19.95 12.08 0.23
C ARG A 96 20.82 12.91 -0.72
N ARG A 97 21.59 12.28 -1.59
CA ARG A 97 22.43 12.98 -2.59
C ARG A 97 21.60 13.80 -3.57
N ALA A 98 20.41 13.31 -3.91
CA ALA A 98 19.46 14.01 -4.77
C ALA A 98 18.60 15.07 -4.03
N GLY A 99 18.87 15.31 -2.73
CA GLY A 99 18.18 16.33 -1.93
C GLY A 99 16.74 15.97 -1.53
N LEU A 100 16.42 14.67 -1.50
CA LEU A 100 15.11 14.17 -1.09
C LEU A 100 15.05 13.84 0.39
N VAL A 101 13.87 14.04 0.96
CA VAL A 101 13.57 13.66 2.35
C VAL A 101 12.88 12.30 2.36
N ALA A 102 13.50 11.31 3.01
CA ALA A 102 12.86 10.04 3.32
C ALA A 102 11.72 10.29 4.32
N THR A 103 10.49 9.98 3.92
CA THR A 103 9.27 10.31 4.67
C THR A 103 8.49 9.05 4.98
N HIS A 104 8.20 8.85 6.27
CA HIS A 104 7.32 7.75 6.67
C HIS A 104 5.89 8.01 6.18
N LEU A 105 5.32 7.04 5.45
CA LEU A 105 3.94 7.04 5.04
C LEU A 105 3.14 6.05 5.89
N GLU A 106 2.22 6.58 6.69
CA GLU A 106 1.34 5.75 7.52
C GLU A 106 0.53 4.78 6.66
N GLY A 107 0.38 3.55 7.16
CA GLY A 107 -0.36 2.49 6.48
C GLY A 107 0.46 1.71 5.45
N VAL A 108 1.68 2.12 5.10
CA VAL A 108 2.61 1.22 4.38
C VAL A 108 2.92 0.05 5.31
N GLY A 109 2.57 -1.16 4.86
CA GLY A 109 2.71 -2.38 5.64
C GLY A 109 4.18 -2.78 5.86
N PRO A 110 4.45 -3.66 6.82
CA PRO A 110 5.79 -4.11 7.13
C PRO A 110 6.43 -4.95 6.02
N CYS A 111 7.75 -4.81 5.87
CA CYS A 111 8.54 -5.63 4.95
C CYS A 111 8.98 -6.99 5.50
N GLY A 112 8.95 -7.17 6.83
CA GLY A 112 9.44 -8.36 7.54
C GLY A 112 8.38 -9.44 7.85
N ASP A 113 8.90 -10.63 8.15
CA ASP A 113 8.32 -11.97 8.00
C ASP A 113 7.07 -12.31 8.83
N ALA A 114 6.41 -13.39 8.39
CA ALA A 114 5.43 -14.29 9.01
C ALA A 114 4.46 -13.74 10.06
N GLU A 115 4.91 -13.08 11.12
CA GLU A 115 4.08 -12.54 12.20
C GLU A 115 3.16 -11.41 11.69
N ALA A 116 3.70 -10.51 10.85
CA ALA A 116 2.89 -9.51 10.17
C ALA A 116 1.91 -10.16 9.18
N ALA A 117 2.37 -11.19 8.45
CA ALA A 117 1.53 -11.97 7.57
C ALA A 117 0.48 -12.81 8.33
N VAL A 118 0.72 -13.19 9.59
CA VAL A 118 -0.20 -13.92 10.48
C VAL A 118 -1.25 -12.96 11.03
N VAL A 119 -0.87 -11.77 11.50
CA VAL A 119 -1.81 -10.71 11.87
C VAL A 119 -2.68 -10.33 10.67
N VAL A 120 -2.08 -10.25 9.48
CA VAL A 120 -2.80 -10.07 8.21
C VAL A 120 -3.68 -11.29 7.90
N LYS A 121 -3.23 -12.53 8.02
CA LYS A 121 -4.09 -13.70 7.77
C LYS A 121 -5.26 -13.78 8.75
N GLU A 122 -5.04 -13.48 10.03
CA GLU A 122 -6.07 -13.44 11.07
C GLU A 122 -7.06 -12.30 10.84
N ARG A 123 -6.60 -11.08 10.59
CA ARG A 123 -7.51 -9.95 10.36
C ARG A 123 -8.22 -10.08 8.99
N LEU A 124 -7.67 -10.85 8.03
CA LEU A 124 -8.31 -11.20 6.74
C LEU A 124 -9.48 -12.14 6.99
N ARG A 125 -9.25 -13.14 7.86
CA ARG A 125 -10.26 -14.08 8.33
C ARG A 125 -11.37 -13.36 9.11
N LYS A 126 -11.02 -12.38 9.95
CA LYS A 126 -11.97 -11.58 10.74
C LYS A 126 -12.69 -10.47 9.94
N GLY A 127 -12.36 -10.27 8.65
CA GLY A 127 -13.06 -9.31 7.77
C GLY A 127 -12.69 -7.82 7.95
N ASN A 128 -11.64 -7.54 8.75
CA ASN A 128 -11.31 -6.19 9.23
C ASN A 128 -10.10 -5.53 8.55
N LEU A 129 -9.41 -6.20 7.62
CA LEU A 129 -8.11 -5.70 7.11
C LEU A 129 -8.12 -4.56 6.11
N SER A 130 -9.19 -4.45 5.32
CA SER A 130 -9.11 -3.65 4.11
C SER A 130 -9.00 -2.15 4.39
N ALA A 131 -9.23 -1.68 5.61
CA ALA A 131 -9.28 -0.25 5.91
C ALA A 131 -7.92 0.35 6.31
N THR A 132 -7.03 -0.42 6.95
CA THR A 132 -5.90 0.16 7.70
C THR A 132 -4.59 0.25 6.92
N TYR A 133 -4.29 -0.71 6.05
CA TYR A 133 -3.01 -0.74 5.33
C TYR A 133 -3.16 -0.28 3.88
N LEU A 134 -2.19 0.49 3.39
CA LEU A 134 -2.02 0.90 1.99
C LEU A 134 -1.32 -0.19 1.17
N THR A 135 -0.34 -0.88 1.78
CA THR A 135 0.38 -2.01 1.19
C THR A 135 0.43 -3.18 2.16
N MET A 136 0.47 -4.41 1.63
CA MET A 136 0.45 -5.63 2.43
C MET A 136 1.22 -6.75 1.75
N ARG A 137 2.42 -7.03 2.26
CA ARG A 137 3.34 -8.06 1.77
C ARG A 137 2.98 -9.47 2.28
N GLY A 138 3.50 -10.51 1.61
CA GLY A 138 3.38 -11.90 2.04
C GLY A 138 2.05 -12.56 1.63
N LEU A 139 1.42 -12.06 0.57
CA LEU A 139 0.15 -12.57 0.07
C LEU A 139 0.35 -13.40 -1.19
N SER A 140 -0.29 -14.58 -1.23
CA SER A 140 -0.38 -15.35 -2.46
C SER A 140 -1.32 -14.67 -3.48
N PRO A 141 -1.16 -14.94 -4.78
CA PRO A 141 -2.05 -14.40 -5.81
C PRO A 141 -3.55 -14.63 -5.53
N ARG A 142 -3.90 -15.80 -4.97
CA ARG A 142 -5.28 -16.12 -4.59
C ARG A 142 -5.81 -15.21 -3.47
N GLN A 143 -4.97 -14.87 -2.50
CA GLN A 143 -5.33 -13.96 -1.40
C GLN A 143 -5.48 -12.52 -1.90
N MET A 144 -4.58 -12.07 -2.79
CA MET A 144 -4.68 -10.76 -3.43
C MET A 144 -5.97 -10.62 -4.24
N ALA A 145 -6.31 -11.61 -5.06
CA ALA A 145 -7.55 -11.62 -5.83
C ALA A 145 -8.80 -11.62 -4.94
N LEU A 146 -8.78 -12.30 -3.80
CA LEU A 146 -9.89 -12.29 -2.84
C LEU A 146 -10.11 -10.90 -2.23
N LEU A 147 -9.03 -10.19 -1.90
CA LEU A 147 -9.08 -8.82 -1.38
C LEU A 147 -9.73 -7.86 -2.38
N ASP A 148 -9.31 -7.92 -3.64
CA ASP A 148 -9.87 -7.07 -4.70
C ASP A 148 -11.35 -7.35 -4.95
N ARG A 149 -11.75 -8.64 -4.94
CA ARG A 149 -13.16 -9.04 -5.07
C ARG A 149 -14.01 -8.51 -3.91
N ARG A 150 -13.53 -8.60 -2.67
CA ARG A 150 -14.24 -8.08 -1.49
C ARG A 150 -14.42 -6.56 -1.58
N ARG A 151 -13.41 -5.84 -2.05
CA ARG A 151 -13.49 -4.39 -2.27
C ARG A 151 -14.55 -4.04 -3.31
N ARG A 152 -14.56 -4.72 -4.46
CA ARG A 152 -15.56 -4.49 -5.52
C ARG A 152 -16.99 -4.76 -5.05
N ARG A 153 -17.19 -5.78 -4.21
CA ARG A 153 -18.51 -6.06 -3.61
C ARG A 153 -18.97 -4.96 -2.64
N ARG A 154 -18.07 -4.42 -1.82
CA ARG A 154 -18.38 -3.31 -0.90
C ARG A 154 -18.58 -1.97 -1.62
N ALA A 155 -17.94 -1.77 -2.77
CA ALA A 155 -18.06 -0.55 -3.58
C ALA A 155 -19.31 -0.52 -4.48
N ARG A 156 -20.10 -1.61 -4.55
CA ARG A 156 -21.40 -1.58 -5.24
C ARG A 156 -22.44 -0.91 -4.33
N PRO A 157 -23.01 0.24 -4.70
CA PRO A 157 -24.22 0.71 -4.05
C PRO A 157 -25.36 -0.23 -4.47
N GLY A 158 -25.92 -0.99 -3.52
CA GLY A 158 -27.15 -1.76 -3.75
C GLY A 158 -27.08 -3.29 -3.64
N SER A 159 -26.48 -3.85 -2.59
CA SER A 159 -26.97 -5.16 -2.10
C SER A 159 -27.03 -5.21 -0.57
N ALA A 160 -27.80 -4.30 0.01
CA ALA A 160 -28.59 -4.68 1.16
C ALA A 160 -29.74 -5.55 0.61
N SER A 161 -29.61 -6.86 0.71
CA SER A 161 -30.74 -7.76 0.51
C SER A 161 -30.68 -8.85 1.58
N ASN A 162 -31.47 -8.58 2.62
CA ASN A 162 -32.31 -9.49 3.39
C ASN A 162 -31.74 -10.87 3.74
N VAL A 163 -31.42 -11.08 5.03
CA VAL A 163 -31.94 -12.21 5.84
C VAL A 163 -31.78 -11.77 7.32
N THR A 164 -32.81 -11.39 8.06
CA THR A 164 -33.71 -12.30 8.79
C THR A 164 -34.78 -11.44 9.46
N ALA A 165 -36.04 -11.60 9.06
CA ALA A 165 -37.18 -11.31 9.93
C ALA A 165 -37.92 -12.64 10.09
N SER A 166 -37.45 -13.45 11.03
CA SER A 166 -38.27 -14.50 11.61
C SER A 166 -39.08 -13.85 12.72
N ALA A 167 -40.38 -13.66 12.47
CA ALA A 167 -41.37 -13.61 13.52
C ALA A 167 -42.61 -14.32 12.97
N SER A 168 -42.65 -15.60 13.32
CA SER A 168 -43.81 -16.48 13.33
C SER A 168 -45.09 -15.76 13.72
N GLY A 169 -46.17 -16.10 13.02
CA GLY A 169 -47.51 -15.66 13.35
C GLY A 169 -47.94 -16.06 14.76
N VAL A 170 -48.74 -15.19 15.36
CA VAL A 170 -49.74 -15.58 16.34
C VAL A 170 -51.03 -14.92 15.90
N ASP A 171 -51.90 -15.76 15.37
CA ASP A 171 -53.31 -15.54 15.18
C ASP A 171 -53.95 -15.53 16.58
N LEU A 172 -54.60 -14.44 16.97
CA LEU A 172 -55.55 -14.43 18.08
C LEU A 172 -56.71 -13.52 17.67
N GLY A 173 -57.79 -14.17 17.25
CA GLY A 173 -59.09 -13.55 17.13
C GLY A 173 -59.65 -13.08 18.48
N GLY A 174 -60.77 -12.36 18.38
CA GLY A 174 -61.68 -12.16 19.50
C GLY A 174 -61.94 -10.71 19.84
N GLY A 175 -63.06 -10.19 19.32
CA GLY A 175 -64.11 -9.68 20.21
C GLY A 175 -64.12 -8.20 20.60
N VAL A 176 -65.30 -7.61 20.31
CA VAL A 176 -66.16 -6.84 21.24
C VAL A 176 -65.98 -5.31 21.32
N GLN A 177 -67.04 -4.63 20.83
CA GLN A 177 -67.75 -3.41 21.31
C GLN A 177 -66.96 -2.09 21.48
N LYS A 178 -67.48 -0.90 21.13
CA LYS A 178 -68.86 -0.37 21.07
C LYS A 178 -69.03 0.54 19.85
#